data_AF-A0A382J2U9-F1
#
_entry.id   AF-A0A382J2U9-F1
#
_cell.length_a   1.000
_cell.length_b   1.000
_cell.length_c   1.000
_cell.angle_alpha   90.00
_cell.angle_beta   90.00
_cell.angle_gamma   90.00
#
_symmetry.space_group_name_H-M   'P 1'
#
loop_
_entity.id
_entity.type
_entity.pdbx_description
1 polymer ?
#
loop_
_entity_poly.entity_id
_entity_poly.type
_entity_poly.pdbx_seq_one_letter_code
_entity_poly.pdbx_strand_id
1 'polypeptide(L)'
;MIRKIKSILRLFLPPVFDELRKFLNRNNRITFKGKFNNWEEALISSKGGYDSPAILEKVKESSLKVKNGEAIFERDSVCFYKEDYRWPVLSSLLFIAHTNDSKLRVLDFGGSLGSFYNQHKKYMRGIKDLKWYIVEQDNFVECGKSEFENDVLRFKETISECLNESPIDIILLSSVIQYVESPYSIINDIFNANPNFILIDRTPF
;
A
#
# COMPACT_ATOMS: atom_id res chain seq x y z
N MET A 1 -18.42 11.06 20.41
CA MET A 1 -19.35 10.64 21.49
C MET A 1 -20.08 9.34 21.17
N ILE A 2 -20.78 9.25 20.03
CA ILE A 2 -21.58 8.08 19.60
C ILE A 2 -20.77 6.76 19.52
N ARG A 3 -19.52 6.81 19.03
CA ARG A 3 -18.64 5.62 18.95
C ARG A 3 -18.30 5.01 20.32
N LYS A 4 -18.12 5.83 21.36
CA LYS A 4 -17.83 5.36 22.73
C LYS A 4 -19.06 4.75 23.40
N ILE A 5 -20.24 5.34 23.18
CA ILE A 5 -21.52 4.78 23.68
C ILE A 5 -21.79 3.40 23.04
N LYS A 6 -21.54 3.25 21.73
CA LYS A 6 -21.67 1.96 21.04
C LYS A 6 -20.71 0.88 21.58
N SER A 7 -19.49 1.23 21.99
CA SER A 7 -18.55 0.23 22.54
C SER A 7 -18.98 -0.26 23.92
N ILE A 8 -19.54 0.63 24.75
CA ILE A 8 -20.03 0.29 26.09
C ILE A 8 -21.31 -0.57 25.97
N LEU A 9 -22.27 -0.18 25.14
CA LEU A 9 -23.49 -0.96 24.90
C LEU A 9 -23.19 -2.38 24.39
N ARG A 10 -22.11 -2.55 23.61
CA ARG A 10 -21.65 -3.87 23.16
C ARG A 10 -21.20 -4.78 24.29
N LEU A 11 -20.71 -4.25 25.41
CA LEU A 11 -20.30 -5.07 26.56
C LEU A 11 -21.50 -5.70 27.27
N PHE A 12 -22.70 -5.10 27.12
CA PHE A 12 -23.93 -5.57 27.76
C PHE A 12 -24.82 -6.40 26.82
N LEU A 13 -24.48 -6.47 25.53
CA LEU A 13 -25.25 -7.26 24.55
C LEU A 13 -24.74 -8.70 24.52
N PRO A 14 -25.62 -9.70 24.73
CA PRO A 14 -25.26 -11.10 24.51
C PRO A 14 -24.67 -11.33 23.11
N PRO A 15 -23.65 -12.21 22.95
CA PRO A 15 -22.98 -12.46 21.66
C PRO A 15 -23.93 -12.80 20.50
N VAL A 16 -25.08 -13.42 20.81
CA VAL A 16 -26.12 -13.76 19.82
C VAL A 16 -26.63 -12.53 19.04
N PHE A 17 -26.67 -11.35 19.66
CA PHE A 17 -27.12 -10.13 18.96
C PHE A 17 -26.07 -9.62 17.96
N ASP A 18 -24.77 -9.82 18.23
CA ASP A 18 -23.74 -9.49 17.25
C ASP A 18 -23.73 -10.53 16.10
N GLU A 19 -24.02 -11.80 16.37
CA GLU A 19 -24.23 -12.83 15.34
C GLU A 19 -25.47 -12.56 14.49
N LEU A 20 -26.61 -12.19 15.10
CA LEU A 20 -27.82 -11.78 14.38
C LEU A 20 -27.56 -10.54 13.52
N ARG A 21 -26.85 -9.53 14.04
CA ARG A 21 -26.44 -8.36 13.26
C ARG A 21 -25.54 -8.74 12.10
N LYS A 22 -24.55 -9.61 12.31
CA LYS A 22 -23.66 -10.12 11.26
C LYS A 22 -24.44 -10.90 10.20
N PHE A 23 -25.45 -11.66 10.60
CA PHE A 23 -26.34 -12.43 9.73
C PHE A 23 -27.24 -11.52 8.90
N LEU A 24 -27.90 -10.53 9.52
CA LEU A 24 -28.77 -9.56 8.85
C LEU A 24 -27.98 -8.67 7.87
N ASN A 25 -26.73 -8.33 8.21
CA ASN A 25 -25.85 -7.57 7.32
C ASN A 25 -25.07 -8.43 6.31
N ARG A 26 -25.42 -9.72 6.12
CA ARG A 26 -24.72 -10.58 5.13
C ARG A 26 -24.78 -10.03 3.71
N ASN A 27 -25.87 -9.35 3.34
CA ASN A 27 -26.06 -8.81 1.99
C ASN A 27 -25.23 -7.54 1.70
N ASN A 28 -24.64 -6.91 2.72
CA ASN A 28 -23.78 -5.71 2.57
C ASN A 28 -22.29 -6.04 2.69
N ARG A 29 -21.89 -7.30 2.47
CA ARG A 29 -20.48 -7.71 2.53
C ARG A 29 -19.83 -7.57 1.17
N ILE A 30 -18.54 -7.20 1.18
CA ILE A 30 -17.69 -7.34 0.01
C ILE A 30 -17.62 -8.82 -0.32
N THR A 31 -17.99 -9.18 -1.54
CA THR A 31 -17.94 -10.54 -2.06
C THR A 31 -17.02 -10.60 -3.26
N PHE A 32 -16.21 -11.64 -3.35
CA PHE A 32 -15.52 -11.95 -4.59
C PHE A 32 -16.53 -12.46 -5.62
N LYS A 33 -16.43 -11.95 -6.84
CA LYS A 33 -17.21 -12.39 -7.99
C LYS A 33 -16.26 -13.02 -9.01
N GLY A 34 -16.75 -14.02 -9.73
CA GLY A 34 -15.96 -14.79 -10.68
C GLY A 34 -16.29 -16.28 -10.61
N LYS A 35 -15.55 -17.16 -11.30
CA LYS A 35 -14.35 -16.89 -12.12
C LYS A 35 -14.71 -16.18 -13.45
N PHE A 36 -13.81 -15.33 -13.94
CA PHE A 36 -13.87 -14.70 -15.26
C PHE A 36 -12.90 -15.40 -16.21
N ASN A 37 -13.15 -15.36 -17.52
CA ASN A 37 -12.31 -16.03 -18.51
C ASN A 37 -11.04 -15.25 -18.85
N ASN A 38 -11.08 -13.92 -18.73
CA ASN A 38 -9.98 -13.01 -19.05
C ASN A 38 -10.08 -11.71 -18.23
N TRP A 39 -9.05 -10.87 -18.33
CA TRP A 39 -8.95 -9.59 -17.63
C TRP A 39 -10.11 -8.62 -17.98
N GLU A 40 -10.45 -8.52 -19.27
CA GLU A 40 -11.49 -7.61 -19.77
C GLU A 40 -12.86 -7.92 -19.15
N GLU A 41 -13.25 -9.19 -19.08
CA GLU A 41 -14.49 -9.61 -18.41
C GLU A 41 -14.51 -9.22 -16.92
N ALA A 42 -13.38 -9.36 -16.23
CA ALA A 42 -13.24 -8.98 -14.84
C ALA A 42 -13.32 -7.45 -14.65
N LEU A 43 -12.72 -6.68 -15.55
CA LEU A 43 -12.74 -5.21 -15.55
C LEU A 43 -14.15 -4.67 -15.76
N ILE A 44 -14.88 -5.20 -16.76
CA ILE A 44 -16.28 -4.87 -17.02
C ILE A 44 -17.15 -5.20 -15.81
N SER A 45 -16.98 -6.39 -15.21
CA SER A 45 -17.75 -6.81 -14.02
C SER A 45 -17.48 -5.93 -12.80
N SER A 46 -16.25 -5.44 -12.67
CA SER A 46 -15.80 -4.53 -11.60
C SER A 46 -16.28 -3.09 -11.79
N LYS A 47 -16.83 -2.77 -12.98
CA LYS A 47 -17.26 -1.41 -13.38
C LYS A 47 -16.10 -0.41 -13.41
N GLY A 48 -14.95 -0.84 -13.92
CA GLY A 48 -13.71 -0.07 -13.97
C GLY A 48 -12.61 -0.64 -13.08
N GLY A 49 -11.44 0.00 -13.10
CA GLY A 49 -10.24 -0.45 -12.40
C GLY A 49 -9.66 0.58 -11.43
N TYR A 50 -8.45 0.28 -10.98
CA TYR A 50 -7.66 1.18 -10.13
C TYR A 50 -7.13 2.42 -10.87
N ASP A 51 -7.28 2.45 -12.19
CA ASP A 51 -6.94 3.56 -13.10
C ASP A 51 -7.95 4.73 -13.04
N SER A 52 -9.04 4.58 -12.29
CA SER A 52 -10.06 5.62 -12.15
C SER A 52 -9.48 6.92 -11.56
N PRO A 53 -9.65 8.08 -12.22
CA PRO A 53 -9.16 9.37 -11.70
C PRO A 53 -9.71 9.73 -10.32
N ALA A 54 -10.94 9.28 -10.00
CA ALA A 54 -11.56 9.51 -8.71
C ALA A 54 -10.87 8.78 -7.55
N ILE A 55 -10.12 7.70 -7.85
CA ILE A 55 -9.29 7.02 -6.85
C ILE A 55 -8.08 7.88 -6.53
N LEU A 56 -7.36 8.37 -7.55
CA LEU A 56 -6.21 9.25 -7.36
C LEU A 56 -6.59 10.51 -6.58
N GLU A 57 -7.70 11.16 -6.90
CA GLU A 57 -8.15 12.37 -6.19
C GLU A 57 -8.33 12.12 -4.69
N LYS A 58 -9.04 11.04 -4.31
CA LYS A 58 -9.26 10.69 -2.90
C LYS A 58 -7.96 10.32 -2.19
N VAL A 59 -7.10 9.56 -2.85
CA VAL A 59 -5.79 9.20 -2.30
C VAL A 59 -4.97 10.46 -2.08
N LYS A 60 -4.84 11.33 -3.09
CA LYS A 60 -4.15 12.63 -3.00
C LYS A 60 -4.64 13.45 -1.82
N GLU A 61 -5.95 13.65 -1.67
CA GLU A 61 -6.53 14.40 -0.55
C GLU A 61 -6.11 13.83 0.80
N SER A 62 -6.20 12.50 0.96
CA SER A 62 -5.84 11.83 2.20
C SER A 62 -4.33 11.86 2.49
N SER A 63 -3.49 11.69 1.47
CA SER A 63 -2.04 11.73 1.58
C SER A 63 -1.55 13.15 1.87
N LEU A 64 -2.19 14.19 1.32
CA LEU A 64 -1.90 15.58 1.67
C LEU A 64 -2.20 15.88 3.15
N LYS A 65 -3.30 15.35 3.71
CA LYS A 65 -3.57 15.46 5.15
C LYS A 65 -2.47 14.82 6.00
N VAL A 66 -1.92 13.69 5.56
CA VAL A 66 -0.77 13.05 6.24
C VAL A 66 0.48 13.90 6.10
N LYS A 67 0.78 14.42 4.90
CA LYS A 67 1.92 15.31 4.65
C LYS A 67 1.86 16.57 5.51
N ASN A 68 0.68 17.15 5.68
CA ASN A 68 0.43 18.36 6.46
C ASN A 68 0.30 18.11 7.98
N GLY A 69 0.38 16.85 8.43
CA GLY A 69 0.29 16.49 9.85
C GLY A 69 -1.13 16.52 10.42
N GLU A 70 -2.16 16.64 9.58
CA GLU A 70 -3.57 16.57 9.99
C GLU A 70 -3.99 15.14 10.33
N ALA A 71 -3.41 14.15 9.66
CA ALA A 71 -3.59 12.72 9.92
C ALA A 71 -2.23 12.05 10.20
N ILE A 72 -2.22 10.95 10.96
CA ILE A 72 -0.99 10.20 11.27
C ILE A 72 -0.53 9.40 10.05
N PHE A 73 -1.47 8.70 9.40
CA PHE A 73 -1.25 7.99 8.15
C PHE A 73 -2.58 7.82 7.41
N GLU A 74 -2.52 7.32 6.18
CA GLU A 74 -3.69 6.89 5.44
C GLU A 74 -3.49 5.47 4.88
N ARG A 75 -4.60 4.77 4.67
CA ARG A 75 -4.62 3.48 3.97
C ARG A 75 -5.90 3.42 3.16
N ASP A 76 -5.79 3.12 1.87
CA ASP A 76 -6.90 3.05 0.93
C ASP A 76 -7.73 4.35 0.94
N SER A 77 -7.07 5.51 1.00
CA SER A 77 -7.64 6.86 1.14
C SER A 77 -8.31 7.19 2.48
N VAL A 78 -8.29 6.28 3.45
CA VAL A 78 -8.86 6.50 4.78
C VAL A 78 -7.79 7.04 5.73
N CYS A 79 -8.01 8.24 6.28
CA CYS A 79 -7.12 8.81 7.29
C CYS A 79 -7.27 8.13 8.66
N PHE A 80 -6.13 7.88 9.30
CA PHE A 80 -6.03 7.35 10.65
C PHE A 80 -5.36 8.37 11.58
N TYR A 81 -5.90 8.49 12.79
CA TYR A 81 -5.48 9.47 13.80
C TYR A 81 -4.88 8.81 15.04
N LYS A 82 -4.65 7.51 14.96
CA LYS A 82 -3.91 6.73 15.94
C LYS A 82 -2.93 5.86 15.18
N GLU A 83 -1.73 5.75 15.72
CA GLU A 83 -0.70 4.85 15.22
C GLU A 83 -1.22 3.42 15.07
N ASP A 84 -0.87 2.82 13.94
CA ASP A 84 -1.02 1.40 13.63
C ASP A 84 0.27 0.97 12.93
N TYR A 85 0.64 -0.29 13.10
CA TYR A 85 1.96 -0.76 12.67
C TYR A 85 1.84 -2.01 11.84
N ARG A 86 2.48 -1.99 10.67
CA ARG A 86 2.69 -3.18 9.85
C ARG A 86 3.99 -3.87 10.26
N TRP A 87 4.03 -4.37 11.50
CA TRP A 87 5.25 -4.87 12.15
C TRP A 87 6.05 -5.85 11.31
N PRO A 88 5.47 -6.91 10.71
CA PRO A 88 6.26 -7.87 9.93
C PRO A 88 7.06 -7.22 8.79
N VAL A 89 6.42 -6.31 8.05
CA VAL A 89 7.08 -5.59 6.94
C VAL A 89 8.12 -4.62 7.49
N LEU A 90 7.75 -3.82 8.49
CA LEU A 90 8.66 -2.84 9.09
C LEU A 90 9.89 -3.51 9.71
N SER A 91 9.74 -4.62 10.42
CA SER A 91 10.87 -5.34 11.03
C SER A 91 11.80 -5.93 9.98
N SER A 92 11.27 -6.45 8.88
CA SER A 92 12.09 -6.95 7.77
C SER A 92 12.92 -5.83 7.13
N LEU A 93 12.32 -4.67 6.90
CA LEU A 93 13.03 -3.50 6.36
C LEU A 93 14.13 -3.01 7.29
N LEU A 94 13.86 -2.93 8.61
CA LEU A 94 14.86 -2.54 9.60
C LEU A 94 15.99 -3.57 9.72
N PHE A 95 15.68 -4.86 9.62
CA PHE A 95 16.68 -5.93 9.60
C PHE A 95 17.60 -5.81 8.39
N ILE A 96 17.05 -5.65 7.18
CA ILE A 96 17.84 -5.48 5.95
C ILE A 96 18.72 -4.24 6.04
N ALA A 97 18.18 -3.12 6.54
CA ALA A 97 18.95 -1.91 6.74
C ALA A 97 20.13 -2.15 7.71
N HIS A 98 19.91 -2.90 8.79
CA HIS A 98 20.96 -3.25 9.74
C HIS A 98 22.05 -4.13 9.13
N THR A 99 21.68 -5.13 8.31
CA THR A 99 22.66 -6.01 7.65
C THR A 99 23.44 -5.31 6.53
N ASN A 100 22.90 -4.22 5.97
CA ASN A 100 23.50 -3.49 4.85
C ASN A 100 24.18 -2.18 5.32
N ASP A 101 24.85 -2.19 6.48
CA ASP A 101 25.57 -1.03 7.02
C ASP A 101 24.73 0.25 7.16
N SER A 102 23.45 0.09 7.55
CA SER A 102 22.48 1.18 7.65
C SER A 102 22.13 1.82 6.30
N LYS A 103 22.08 1.01 5.24
CA LYS A 103 21.61 1.41 3.91
C LYS A 103 20.37 0.60 3.54
N LEU A 104 19.39 1.25 2.92
CA LEU A 104 18.16 0.60 2.47
C LEU A 104 17.61 1.29 1.23
N ARG A 105 17.57 0.58 0.11
CA ARG A 105 16.96 1.00 -1.15
C ARG A 105 15.77 0.11 -1.43
N VAL A 106 14.58 0.65 -1.18
CA VAL A 106 13.31 -0.06 -1.36
C VAL A 106 12.71 0.32 -2.70
N LEU A 107 12.28 -0.66 -3.46
CA LEU A 107 11.33 -0.48 -4.56
C LEU A 107 9.97 -1.01 -4.09
N ASP A 108 9.00 -0.12 -3.96
CA ASP A 108 7.63 -0.39 -3.51
C ASP A 108 6.69 -0.33 -4.72
N PHE A 109 6.37 -1.52 -5.25
CA PHE A 109 5.56 -1.66 -6.47
C PHE A 109 4.08 -1.54 -6.10
N GLY A 110 3.38 -0.57 -6.69
CA GLY A 110 2.04 -0.19 -6.26
C GLY A 110 2.01 0.49 -4.90
N GLY A 111 3.07 1.23 -4.55
CA GLY A 111 3.19 1.95 -3.27
C GLY A 111 2.33 3.22 -3.15
N SER A 112 1.48 3.50 -4.14
CA SER A 112 0.56 4.65 -4.20
C SER A 112 1.30 5.98 -4.03
N LEU A 113 0.84 6.92 -3.20
CA LEU A 113 1.56 8.18 -2.90
C LEU A 113 2.55 8.03 -1.73
N GLY A 114 3.13 6.82 -1.57
CA GLY A 114 4.07 6.48 -0.51
C GLY A 114 3.39 6.20 0.83
N SER A 115 2.23 5.54 0.82
CA SER A 115 1.40 5.30 2.02
C SER A 115 2.18 4.55 3.11
N PHE A 116 2.83 3.44 2.75
CA PHE A 116 3.60 2.64 3.72
C PHE A 116 4.79 3.42 4.27
N TYR A 117 5.54 4.08 3.38
CA TYR A 117 6.67 4.94 3.76
C TYR A 117 6.22 6.01 4.74
N ASN A 118 5.18 6.78 4.41
CA ASN A 118 4.69 7.87 5.25
C ASN A 118 4.15 7.39 6.60
N GLN A 119 3.51 6.21 6.65
CA GLN A 119 3.07 5.59 7.89
C GLN A 119 4.25 5.29 8.84
N HIS A 120 5.41 4.88 8.33
CA HIS A 120 6.50 4.35 9.15
C HIS A 120 7.81 5.15 9.10
N LYS A 121 7.91 6.24 8.33
CA LYS A 121 9.15 7.01 8.10
C LYS A 121 9.88 7.42 9.36
N LYS A 122 9.15 7.73 10.44
CA LYS A 122 9.74 8.10 11.75
C LYS A 122 10.58 6.98 12.37
N TYR A 123 10.30 5.71 12.06
CA TYR A 123 11.09 4.56 12.51
C TYR A 123 12.29 4.28 11.63
N MET A 124 12.26 4.76 10.38
CA MET A 124 13.34 4.59 9.41
C MET A 124 14.31 5.79 9.40
N ARG A 125 14.05 6.85 10.17
CA ARG A 125 14.89 8.07 10.25
C ARG A 125 16.36 7.84 10.65
N GLY A 126 16.65 6.69 11.28
CA GLY A 126 18.00 6.34 11.72
C GLY A 126 18.83 5.61 10.66
N ILE A 127 18.26 5.29 9.51
CA ILE A 127 18.96 4.66 8.38
C ILE A 127 19.82 5.74 7.71
N LYS A 128 21.13 5.50 7.59
CA LYS A 128 22.09 6.48 7.07
C LYS A 128 21.88 6.81 5.60
N ASP A 129 21.51 5.81 4.81
CA ASP A 129 21.28 5.95 3.36
C ASP A 129 19.96 5.25 3.01
N LEU A 130 18.88 6.04 2.92
CA LEU A 130 17.54 5.55 2.65
C LEU A 130 17.07 6.09 1.30
N LYS A 131 16.68 5.18 0.40
CA LYS A 131 15.94 5.50 -0.83
C LYS A 131 14.68 4.65 -0.89
N TRP A 132 13.57 5.28 -1.27
CA TRP A 132 12.27 4.65 -1.41
C TRP A 132 11.69 5.00 -2.77
N TYR A 133 11.76 4.06 -3.69
CA TYR A 133 11.23 4.18 -5.03
C TYR A 133 9.82 3.63 -5.07
N ILE A 134 8.85 4.46 -5.42
CA ILE A 134 7.50 4.02 -5.76
C ILE A 134 7.46 3.73 -7.27
N VAL A 135 7.01 2.53 -7.64
CA VAL A 135 6.65 2.22 -9.03
C VAL A 135 5.13 2.18 -9.13
N GLU A 136 4.56 3.08 -9.93
CA GLU A 136 3.12 3.29 -10.08
C GLU A 136 2.75 3.75 -11.51
N GLN A 137 1.45 3.80 -11.79
CA GLN A 137 0.85 4.34 -13.01
C GLN A 137 1.18 5.82 -13.21
N ASP A 138 1.21 6.27 -14.47
CA ASP A 138 1.66 7.60 -14.90
C ASP A 138 1.03 8.75 -14.09
N ASN A 139 -0.30 8.70 -13.87
CA ASN A 139 -1.02 9.73 -13.13
C ASN A 139 -0.64 9.81 -11.64
N PHE A 140 -0.35 8.66 -11.01
CA PHE A 140 0.19 8.59 -9.65
C PHE A 140 1.63 9.06 -9.61
N VAL A 141 2.44 8.75 -10.63
CA VAL A 141 3.83 9.20 -10.71
C VAL A 141 3.90 10.72 -10.89
N GLU A 142 3.09 11.30 -11.77
CA GLU A 142 3.01 12.76 -11.96
C GLU A 142 2.58 13.47 -10.66
N CYS A 143 1.53 12.97 -10.01
CA CYS A 143 1.08 13.48 -8.71
C CYS A 143 2.16 13.31 -7.63
N GLY A 144 2.81 12.16 -7.58
CA GLY A 144 3.87 11.84 -6.62
C GLY A 144 5.07 12.79 -6.78
N LYS A 145 5.55 12.98 -8.00
CA LYS A 145 6.64 13.91 -8.35
C LYS A 145 6.31 15.35 -7.96
N SER A 146 5.10 15.82 -8.27
CA SER A 146 4.70 17.20 -8.00
C SER A 146 4.45 17.49 -6.51
N GLU A 147 3.87 16.54 -5.77
CA GLU A 147 3.32 16.81 -4.44
C GLU A 147 4.07 16.10 -3.30
N PHE A 148 4.81 15.02 -3.54
CA PHE A 148 5.33 14.15 -2.45
C PHE A 148 6.81 13.82 -2.56
N GLU A 149 7.39 13.93 -3.75
CA GLU A 149 8.79 13.58 -4.00
C GLU A 149 9.76 14.43 -3.18
N ASN A 150 10.84 13.79 -2.73
CA ASN A 150 11.96 14.41 -2.04
C ASN A 150 13.21 13.54 -2.23
N ASP A 151 14.28 13.84 -1.49
CA ASP A 151 15.55 13.12 -1.59
C ASP A 151 15.46 11.63 -1.23
N VAL A 152 14.45 11.22 -0.47
CA VAL A 152 14.24 9.83 -0.04
C VAL A 152 13.15 9.16 -0.85
N LEU A 153 11.95 9.75 -0.90
CA LEU A 153 10.78 9.20 -1.59
C LEU A 153 10.77 9.68 -3.04
N ARG A 154 10.92 8.75 -3.98
CA ARG A 154 11.00 8.99 -5.44
C ARG A 154 9.88 8.24 -6.17
N PHE A 155 9.39 8.79 -7.27
CA PHE A 155 8.32 8.17 -8.06
C PHE A 155 8.78 7.85 -9.47
N LYS A 156 8.55 6.61 -9.91
CA LYS A 156 9.02 6.02 -11.16
C LYS A 156 7.89 5.30 -11.87
N GLU A 157 7.90 5.31 -13.20
CA GLU A 157 6.92 4.58 -14.01
C GLU A 157 7.29 3.10 -14.13
N THR A 158 8.60 2.79 -14.04
CA THR A 158 9.10 1.43 -14.23
C THR A 158 10.15 1.01 -13.22
N ILE A 159 10.29 -0.31 -13.05
CA ILE A 159 11.37 -0.92 -12.26
C ILE A 159 12.74 -0.53 -12.83
N SER A 160 12.89 -0.51 -14.15
CA SER A 160 14.14 -0.17 -14.84
C SER A 160 14.62 1.25 -14.54
N GLU A 161 13.72 2.23 -14.41
CA GLU A 161 14.10 3.58 -14.02
C GLU A 161 14.69 3.66 -12.60
N CYS A 162 14.22 2.79 -11.70
CA CYS A 162 14.78 2.71 -10.35
C CYS A 162 16.24 2.21 -10.39
N LEU A 163 16.49 1.19 -11.22
CA LEU A 163 17.81 0.56 -11.38
C LEU A 163 18.85 1.49 -12.01
N ASN A 164 18.42 2.44 -12.84
CA ASN A 164 19.31 3.45 -13.42
C ASN A 164 19.85 4.43 -12.37
N GLU A 165 19.18 4.59 -11.22
CA GLU A 165 19.65 5.47 -10.14
C GLU A 165 20.49 4.73 -9.10
N SER A 166 20.08 3.52 -8.71
CA SER A 166 20.78 2.75 -7.69
C SER A 166 20.41 1.27 -7.71
N PRO A 167 21.28 0.37 -7.21
CA PRO A 167 20.90 -1.03 -6.98
C PRO A 167 19.76 -1.11 -5.96
N ILE A 168 18.86 -2.08 -6.12
CA ILE A 168 17.72 -2.26 -5.22
C ILE A 168 18.04 -3.36 -4.19
N ASP A 169 17.89 -3.03 -2.90
CA ASP A 169 18.09 -4.01 -1.83
C ASP A 169 16.86 -4.92 -1.70
N ILE A 170 15.66 -4.35 -1.80
CA ILE A 170 14.41 -5.06 -1.60
C ILE A 170 13.31 -4.55 -2.52
N ILE A 171 12.55 -5.48 -3.10
CA ILE A 171 11.28 -5.21 -3.77
C ILE A 171 10.12 -5.58 -2.84
N LEU A 172 9.25 -4.62 -2.55
CA LEU A 172 8.05 -4.77 -1.74
C LEU A 172 6.81 -4.91 -2.65
N LEU A 173 6.08 -6.01 -2.47
CA LEU A 173 4.80 -6.31 -3.13
C LEU A 173 3.72 -6.42 -2.05
N SER A 174 3.04 -5.32 -1.74
CA SER A 174 2.02 -5.30 -0.69
C SER A 174 0.60 -5.21 -1.27
N SER A 175 -0.05 -6.35 -1.50
CA SER A 175 -1.41 -6.45 -2.05
C SER A 175 -1.57 -5.77 -3.43
N VAL A 176 -0.61 -6.02 -4.33
CA VAL A 176 -0.58 -5.42 -5.67
C VAL A 176 -0.66 -6.46 -6.79
N ILE A 177 0.08 -7.57 -6.68
CA ILE A 177 0.32 -8.49 -7.80
C ILE A 177 -0.94 -9.19 -8.29
N GLN A 178 -1.99 -9.28 -7.46
CA GLN A 178 -3.27 -9.86 -7.83
C GLN A 178 -4.20 -8.90 -8.59
N TYR A 179 -3.84 -7.63 -8.74
CA TYR A 179 -4.66 -6.58 -9.34
C TYR A 179 -4.06 -5.99 -10.62
N VAL A 180 -3.18 -6.75 -11.28
CA VAL A 180 -2.53 -6.36 -12.54
C VAL A 180 -2.87 -7.37 -13.62
N GLU A 181 -2.96 -6.92 -14.87
CA GLU A 181 -3.34 -7.75 -16.02
C GLU A 181 -2.31 -8.85 -16.31
N SER A 182 -1.02 -8.52 -16.24
CA SER A 182 0.09 -9.40 -16.60
C SER A 182 1.06 -9.63 -15.43
N PRO A 183 0.63 -10.31 -14.34
CA PRO A 183 1.43 -10.45 -13.12
C PRO A 183 2.74 -11.20 -13.35
N TYR A 184 2.76 -12.19 -14.25
CA TYR A 184 3.98 -12.92 -14.58
C TYR A 184 5.03 -12.08 -15.30
N SER A 185 4.61 -11.07 -16.08
CA SER A 185 5.55 -10.13 -16.70
C SER A 185 6.26 -9.31 -15.61
N ILE A 186 5.48 -8.77 -14.66
CA ILE A 186 6.02 -8.02 -13.53
C ILE A 186 6.94 -8.88 -12.67
N ILE A 187 6.58 -10.15 -12.42
CA ILE A 187 7.45 -11.09 -11.71
C ILE A 187 8.78 -11.30 -12.44
N ASN A 188 8.78 -11.43 -13.77
CA ASN A 188 10.01 -11.53 -14.56
C ASN A 188 10.86 -10.26 -14.44
N ASP A 189 10.25 -9.07 -14.49
CA ASP A 189 10.95 -7.80 -14.32
C ASP A 189 11.59 -7.68 -12.92
N ILE A 190 10.88 -8.15 -11.89
CA ILE A 190 11.38 -8.22 -10.51
C ILE A 190 12.60 -9.14 -10.40
N PHE A 191 12.57 -10.31 -11.06
CA PHE A 191 13.73 -11.21 -11.07
C PHE A 191 14.89 -10.63 -11.87
N ASN A 192 14.62 -9.97 -12.99
CA ASN A 192 15.64 -9.31 -13.82
C ASN A 192 16.29 -8.12 -13.09
N ALA A 193 15.55 -7.46 -12.19
CA ALA A 193 16.10 -6.43 -11.32
C ALA A 193 17.09 -6.97 -10.28
N ASN A 194 17.13 -8.29 -10.08
CA ASN A 194 18.04 -9.02 -9.21
C ASN A 194 18.20 -8.38 -7.80
N PRO A 195 17.08 -8.14 -7.07
CA PRO A 195 17.16 -7.59 -5.72
C PRO A 195 17.73 -8.63 -4.74
N ASN A 196 18.30 -8.16 -3.64
CA ASN A 196 18.74 -9.07 -2.56
C ASN A 196 17.55 -9.75 -1.87
N PHE A 197 16.40 -9.07 -1.80
CA PHE A 197 15.19 -9.55 -1.15
C PHE A 197 13.92 -9.22 -1.96
N ILE A 198 12.94 -10.12 -1.89
CA ILE A 198 11.57 -9.88 -2.36
C ILE A 198 10.64 -10.11 -1.17
N LEU A 199 9.81 -9.11 -0.84
CA LEU A 199 8.86 -9.19 0.27
C LEU A 199 7.43 -9.09 -0.24
N ILE A 200 6.67 -10.16 -0.06
CA ILE A 200 5.26 -10.24 -0.44
C ILE A 200 4.39 -10.12 0.81
N ASP A 201 3.49 -9.14 0.82
CA ASP A 201 2.61 -8.83 1.94
C ASP A 201 1.15 -8.72 1.47
N ARG A 202 0.19 -9.10 2.33
CA ARG A 202 -1.26 -8.96 2.10
C ARG A 202 -1.81 -9.54 0.79
N THR A 203 -1.18 -10.57 0.23
CA THR A 203 -1.77 -11.28 -0.92
C THR A 203 -2.86 -12.23 -0.41
N PRO A 204 -4.13 -12.09 -0.83
CA PRO A 204 -5.18 -13.03 -0.48
C PRO A 204 -4.89 -14.41 -1.08
N PHE A 205 -5.15 -15.47 -0.31
CA PHE A 205 -5.00 -16.88 -0.69
C PHE A 205 -6.36 -17.54 -0.95
#